data_AF-A0A7S0C8P5-F1
#
_entry.id   AF-A0A7S0C8P5-F1
#
_cell.length_a   1.000
_cell.length_b   1.000
_cell.length_c   1.000
_cell.angle_alpha   90.00
_cell.angle_beta   90.00
_cell.angle_gamma   90.00
#
_symmetry.space_group_name_H-M   'P 1'
#
loop_
_entity.id
_entity.type
_entity.pdbx_description
1 polymer ?
#
loop_
_entity_poly.entity_id
_entity_poly.type
_entity_poly.pdbx_seq_one_letter_code
_entity_poly.pdbx_strand_id
1 'polypeptide(L)'
;GGAVNSALEKMMVLPNHMSIRLDKTCDYLKMYLPPLGIARITARNGWGFQVEKRTFKDDVPDVYLKISLGHRTCQTKVIKNNLSPMWDESMDFLLSSHDQKVTIEAWDEDDHVLDEDDFLGSTVLTAGNFLLSSGSGKKIPLQIDNKDCGIHVALNCQLHPLSSKLKSYQTPPSDH
;
A
#
# COMPACT_ATOMS: atom_id res chain seq x y z
N GLY A 1 5.30 -18.54 5.22
CA GLY A 1 5.48 -18.00 3.86
C GLY A 1 4.47 -18.51 2.83
N GLY A 2 3.21 -18.80 3.19
CA GLY A 2 2.22 -19.39 2.27
C GLY A 2 1.25 -18.41 1.60
N ALA A 3 0.85 -17.33 2.30
CA ALA A 3 -0.16 -16.40 1.80
C ALA A 3 0.29 -15.61 0.55
N VAL A 4 1.58 -15.24 0.49
CA VAL A 4 2.16 -14.52 -0.66
C VAL A 4 2.20 -15.40 -1.92
N ASN A 5 2.40 -16.71 -1.77
CA ASN A 5 2.48 -17.62 -2.91
C ASN A 5 1.12 -17.80 -3.56
N SER A 6 0.05 -17.95 -2.76
CA SER A 6 -1.31 -18.12 -3.28
C SER A 6 -1.85 -16.85 -3.96
N ALA A 7 -1.47 -15.66 -3.47
CA ALA A 7 -1.82 -14.39 -4.13
C ALA A 7 -1.10 -14.22 -5.47
N LEU A 8 0.18 -14.61 -5.54
CA LEU A 8 0.95 -14.61 -6.80
C LEU A 8 0.33 -15.57 -7.83
N GLU A 9 -0.05 -16.78 -7.43
CA GLU A 9 -0.64 -17.79 -8.33
C GLU A 9 -1.96 -17.33 -8.97
N LYS A 10 -2.85 -16.67 -8.21
CA LYS A 10 -4.13 -16.17 -8.75
C LYS A 10 -4.00 -14.94 -9.64
N MET A 11 -2.94 -14.14 -9.49
CA MET A 11 -2.68 -12.97 -10.33
C MET A 11 -1.84 -13.31 -11.57
N MET A 12 -1.12 -14.44 -11.55
CA MET A 12 -0.24 -14.91 -12.63
C MET A 12 -0.90 -15.85 -13.64
N VAL A 13 -2.14 -16.30 -13.41
CA VAL A 13 -2.87 -17.03 -14.44
C VAL A 13 -3.16 -16.08 -15.61
N LEU A 14 -2.36 -16.24 -16.66
CA LEU A 14 -2.47 -15.54 -17.94
C LEU A 14 -3.91 -15.64 -18.49
N PRO A 15 -4.41 -14.62 -19.23
CA PRO A 15 -5.61 -14.81 -20.01
C PRO A 15 -5.32 -15.93 -21.00
N ASN A 16 -5.99 -17.07 -20.80
CA ASN A 16 -5.93 -18.19 -21.72
C ASN A 16 -6.34 -17.70 -23.11
N HIS A 17 -5.43 -17.85 -24.06
CA HIS A 17 -5.58 -17.61 -25.50
C HIS A 17 -5.58 -16.15 -25.99
N MET A 18 -4.44 -15.71 -26.51
CA MET A 18 -4.41 -14.68 -27.55
C MET A 18 -3.31 -15.02 -28.58
N SER A 19 -3.65 -15.90 -29.52
CA SER A 19 -2.83 -16.14 -30.72
C SER A 19 -3.17 -15.09 -31.77
N ILE A 20 -2.41 -14.00 -31.83
CA ILE A 20 -2.49 -13.01 -32.91
C ILE A 20 -1.11 -12.95 -33.58
N ARG A 21 -1.08 -13.12 -34.91
CA ARG A 21 0.16 -13.00 -35.70
C ARG A 21 0.63 -11.54 -35.66
N LEU A 22 1.90 -11.33 -35.31
CA LEU A 22 2.48 -10.01 -35.05
C LEU A 22 3.30 -9.54 -36.27
N ASP A 23 2.94 -8.36 -36.80
CA ASP A 23 3.82 -7.55 -37.64
C ASP A 23 4.88 -6.85 -36.75
N LYS A 24 6.11 -6.77 -37.24
CA LYS A 24 7.35 -6.57 -36.46
C LYS A 24 7.66 -5.13 -36.04
N THR A 25 6.69 -4.23 -36.00
CA THR A 25 6.96 -2.80 -35.71
C THR A 25 6.18 -2.20 -34.55
N CYS A 26 5.27 -2.94 -33.92
CA CYS A 26 4.58 -2.41 -32.75
C CYS A 26 5.41 -2.59 -31.47
N ASP A 27 5.42 -1.53 -30.68
CA ASP A 27 5.95 -1.32 -29.32
C ASP A 27 5.36 -2.32 -28.27
N TYR A 28 5.16 -3.59 -28.62
CA TYR A 28 4.63 -4.63 -27.73
C TYR A 28 5.46 -4.79 -26.45
N LEU A 29 6.77 -4.55 -26.53
CA LEU A 29 7.66 -4.60 -25.37
C LEU A 29 7.43 -3.45 -24.37
N LYS A 30 6.88 -2.30 -24.79
CA LYS A 30 6.42 -1.27 -23.85
C LYS A 30 5.09 -1.65 -23.19
N MET A 31 4.29 -2.51 -23.84
CA MET A 31 2.97 -2.94 -23.36
C MET A 31 3.06 -4.09 -22.33
N TYR A 32 4.21 -4.77 -22.24
CA TYR A 32 4.48 -5.85 -21.27
C TYR A 32 5.73 -5.55 -20.43
N LEU A 33 5.73 -4.46 -19.66
CA LEU A 33 6.71 -4.31 -18.58
C LEU A 33 6.26 -5.20 -17.42
N PRO A 34 7.00 -6.28 -17.08
CA PRO A 34 6.64 -7.11 -15.93
C PRO A 34 6.66 -6.25 -14.66
N PRO A 35 5.74 -6.46 -13.72
CA PRO A 35 5.75 -5.70 -12.48
C PRO A 35 7.10 -5.90 -11.78
N LEU A 36 7.59 -4.84 -11.14
CA LEU A 36 8.83 -4.86 -10.35
C LEU A 36 8.76 -5.93 -9.25
N GLY A 37 7.59 -6.10 -8.64
CA GLY A 37 7.41 -7.04 -7.55
C GLY A 37 6.11 -6.83 -6.78
N ILE A 38 6.06 -7.44 -5.60
CA ILE A 38 5.07 -7.14 -4.58
C ILE A 38 5.68 -6.14 -3.60
N ALA A 39 5.06 -4.96 -3.48
CA ALA A 39 5.35 -4.00 -2.43
C ALA A 39 4.53 -4.39 -1.19
N ARG A 40 5.21 -4.85 -0.14
CA ARG A 40 4.63 -5.07 1.18
C ARG A 40 4.72 -3.78 1.98
N ILE A 41 3.58 -3.14 2.22
CA ILE A 41 3.49 -1.94 3.03
C ILE A 41 3.01 -2.36 4.43
N THR A 42 3.77 -2.00 5.46
CA THR A 42 3.41 -2.24 6.86
C THR A 42 3.10 -0.93 7.55
N ALA A 43 1.83 -0.73 7.92
CA ALA A 43 1.40 0.37 8.78
C ALA A 43 1.73 0.02 10.23
N ARG A 44 2.63 0.79 10.86
CA ARG A 44 3.09 0.53 12.24
C ARG A 44 2.19 1.25 13.23
N ASN A 45 2.34 2.57 13.30
CA ASN A 45 1.68 3.41 14.27
C ASN A 45 1.56 4.86 13.76
N GLY A 46 0.73 5.66 14.42
CA GLY A 46 0.59 7.09 14.16
C GLY A 46 0.59 7.89 15.45
N TRP A 47 0.70 9.22 15.33
CA TRP A 47 0.63 10.16 16.45
C TRP A 47 0.30 11.57 15.95
N GLY A 48 -0.05 12.46 16.88
CA GLY A 48 -0.44 13.84 16.57
C GLY A 48 -1.93 14.02 16.27
N PHE A 49 -2.73 12.97 16.45
CA PHE A 49 -4.18 13.04 16.43
C PHE A 49 -4.69 13.86 17.62
N GLN A 50 -5.83 14.51 17.46
CA GLN A 50 -6.40 15.44 18.44
C GLN A 50 -7.80 15.00 18.87
N VAL A 51 -8.15 15.35 20.11
CA VAL A 51 -9.50 15.18 20.63
C VAL A 51 -10.39 16.27 20.05
N GLU A 52 -11.53 15.89 19.50
CA GLU A 52 -12.54 16.84 19.07
C GLU A 52 -13.38 17.27 20.28
N LYS A 53 -13.45 18.58 20.55
CA LYS A 53 -14.24 19.13 21.65
C LYS A 53 -15.68 19.34 21.20
N ARG A 54 -16.59 18.41 21.52
CA ARG A 54 -18.03 18.57 21.25
C ARG A 54 -18.77 19.11 22.50
N THR A 55 -19.94 19.69 22.28
CA THR A 55 -20.75 20.39 23.32
C THR A 55 -21.09 19.51 24.52
N PHE A 56 -21.25 18.20 24.33
CA PHE A 56 -21.72 17.27 25.36
C PHE A 56 -20.68 16.27 25.84
N LYS A 57 -19.71 15.91 25.00
CA LYS A 57 -18.66 14.93 25.32
C LYS A 57 -17.47 15.17 24.41
N ASP A 58 -16.27 15.07 24.96
CA ASP A 58 -15.05 15.00 24.17
C ASP A 58 -15.08 13.73 23.29
N ASP A 59 -14.71 13.88 22.03
CA ASP A 59 -14.61 12.77 21.09
C ASP A 59 -13.15 12.42 20.82
N VAL A 60 -12.81 11.15 20.96
CA VAL A 60 -11.45 10.66 20.74
C VAL A 60 -11.50 9.80 19.48
N PRO A 61 -10.70 10.12 18.46
CA PRO A 61 -10.86 9.50 17.14
C PRO A 61 -10.58 8.00 17.16
N ASP A 62 -11.36 7.29 16.35
CA ASP A 62 -11.30 5.89 15.99
C ASP A 62 -10.53 5.74 14.66
N VAL A 63 -9.21 5.73 14.75
CA VAL A 63 -8.36 5.96 13.58
C VAL A 63 -8.08 4.69 12.77
N TYR A 64 -8.25 4.79 11.45
CA TYR A 64 -7.70 3.84 10.47
C TYR A 64 -6.96 4.53 9.32
N LEU A 65 -6.15 3.76 8.59
CA LEU A 65 -5.46 4.22 7.39
C LEU A 65 -6.04 3.58 6.14
N LYS A 66 -6.20 4.38 5.08
CA LYS A 66 -6.49 3.95 3.71
C LYS A 66 -5.24 4.11 2.87
N ILE A 67 -4.73 3.01 2.33
CA ILE A 67 -3.50 2.97 1.54
C ILE A 67 -3.84 2.54 0.12
N SER A 68 -3.50 3.40 -0.84
CA SER A 68 -3.78 3.18 -2.26
C SER A 68 -2.49 3.15 -3.07
N LEU A 69 -2.34 2.12 -3.91
CA LEU A 69 -1.25 1.99 -4.87
C LEU A 69 -1.82 1.50 -6.20
N GLY A 70 -1.77 2.33 -7.23
CA GLY A 70 -2.40 2.04 -8.51
C GLY A 70 -3.92 1.93 -8.38
N HIS A 71 -4.49 0.79 -8.79
CA HIS A 71 -5.94 0.53 -8.73
C HIS A 71 -6.37 -0.20 -7.44
N ARG A 72 -5.41 -0.56 -6.57
CA ARG A 72 -5.71 -1.29 -5.34
C ARG A 72 -5.65 -0.35 -4.15
N THR A 73 -6.72 -0.37 -3.38
CA THR A 73 -6.83 0.30 -2.08
C THR A 73 -7.07 -0.74 -1.02
N CYS A 74 -6.41 -0.60 0.12
CA CYS A 74 -6.63 -1.43 1.30
C CYS A 74 -6.75 -0.52 2.52
N GLN A 75 -7.50 -0.96 3.52
CA GLN A 75 -7.72 -0.27 4.78
C GLN A 75 -7.09 -1.08 5.91
N THR A 76 -6.53 -0.40 6.91
CA THR A 76 -6.13 -1.06 8.16
C THR A 76 -7.35 -1.32 9.04
N LYS A 77 -7.16 -2.08 10.10
CA LYS A 77 -8.11 -2.07 11.23
C LYS A 77 -8.27 -0.66 11.81
N VAL A 78 -9.43 -0.44 12.40
CA VAL A 78 -9.76 0.74 13.18
C VAL A 78 -9.25 0.55 14.60
N ILE A 79 -8.53 1.54 15.12
CA ILE A 79 -8.06 1.56 16.50
C ILE A 79 -8.87 2.62 17.25
N LYS A 80 -9.78 2.14 18.10
CA LYS A 80 -10.75 3.01 18.77
C LYS A 80 -10.11 3.89 19.83
N ASN A 81 -10.55 5.15 19.91
CA ASN A 81 -10.32 6.11 20.98
C ASN A 81 -8.84 6.24 21.37
N ASN A 82 -7.96 6.41 20.37
CA ASN A 82 -6.51 6.43 20.60
C ASN A 82 -5.79 7.48 19.75
N LEU A 83 -5.14 8.44 20.42
CA LEU A 83 -4.37 9.51 19.78
C LEU A 83 -2.98 9.06 19.27
N SER A 84 -2.61 7.81 19.52
CA SER A 84 -1.37 7.19 19.05
C SER A 84 -1.63 5.73 18.65
N PRO A 85 -2.45 5.49 17.62
CA PRO A 85 -2.88 4.16 17.23
C PRO A 85 -1.69 3.32 16.77
N MET A 86 -1.73 2.02 17.10
CA MET A 86 -0.79 1.01 16.63
C MET A 86 -1.56 -0.02 15.82
N TRP A 87 -1.29 -0.09 14.51
CA TRP A 87 -1.95 -1.01 13.60
C TRP A 87 -1.15 -2.30 13.42
N ASP A 88 0.18 -2.17 13.27
CA ASP A 88 1.12 -3.26 12.95
C ASP A 88 0.61 -4.23 11.86
N GLU A 89 -0.04 -3.66 10.85
CA GLU A 89 -0.75 -4.38 9.79
C GLU A 89 0.03 -4.29 8.48
N SER A 90 0.07 -5.39 7.73
CA SER A 90 0.78 -5.46 6.44
C SER A 90 -0.17 -5.73 5.29
N MET A 91 -0.04 -4.95 4.22
CA MET A 91 -0.81 -5.06 2.99
C MET A 91 0.13 -5.21 1.81
N ASP A 92 -0.19 -6.13 0.90
CA ASP A 92 0.63 -6.42 -0.28
C ASP A 92 0.04 -5.72 -1.51
N PHE A 93 0.86 -5.03 -2.29
CA PHE A 93 0.44 -4.33 -3.51
C PHE A 93 1.30 -4.76 -4.69
N LEU A 94 0.70 -4.83 -5.89
CA LEU A 94 1.46 -5.07 -7.10
C LEU A 94 2.17 -3.76 -7.50
N LEU A 95 3.50 -3.79 -7.53
CA LEU A 95 4.32 -2.65 -7.92
C LEU A 95 4.83 -2.85 -9.35
N SER A 96 4.46 -1.94 -10.24
CA SER A 96 4.85 -1.94 -11.65
C SER A 96 5.93 -0.90 -11.98
N SER A 97 6.01 0.21 -11.24
CA SER A 97 7.05 1.23 -11.40
C SER A 97 7.35 1.92 -10.08
N HIS A 98 8.61 2.32 -9.87
CA HIS A 98 9.04 3.13 -8.73
C HIS A 98 8.36 4.52 -8.72
N ASP A 99 7.90 5.00 -9.87
CA ASP A 99 7.21 6.29 -10.01
C ASP A 99 5.72 6.23 -9.65
N GLN A 100 5.18 5.03 -9.39
CA GLN A 100 3.79 4.90 -8.96
C GLN A 100 3.57 5.65 -7.65
N LYS A 101 2.46 6.39 -7.61
CA LYS A 101 2.02 7.10 -6.42
C LYS A 101 1.42 6.13 -5.41
N VAL A 102 1.87 6.27 -4.17
CA VAL A 102 1.30 5.67 -2.99
C VAL A 102 0.61 6.79 -2.23
N THR A 103 -0.71 6.68 -2.11
CA THR A 103 -1.54 7.60 -1.32
C THR A 103 -1.81 6.95 0.03
N ILE A 104 -1.59 7.70 1.10
CA ILE A 104 -1.90 7.28 2.47
C ILE A 104 -2.83 8.34 3.04
N GLU A 105 -3.97 7.91 3.55
CA GLU A 105 -5.01 8.76 4.14
C GLU A 105 -5.33 8.23 5.52
N ALA A 106 -5.47 9.12 6.50
CA ALA A 106 -5.99 8.81 7.82
C ALA A 106 -7.43 9.29 7.94
N TRP A 107 -8.25 8.48 8.60
CA TRP A 107 -9.67 8.70 8.76
C TRP A 107 -10.09 8.35 10.19
N ASP A 108 -11.13 9.03 10.67
CA ASP A 108 -11.83 8.74 11.92
C ASP A 108 -13.14 8.01 11.58
N GLU A 109 -13.28 6.76 12.04
CA GLU A 109 -14.51 5.98 11.84
C GLU A 109 -15.60 6.49 12.78
N ASP A 110 -16.73 6.95 12.22
CA ASP A 110 -17.90 7.27 13.06
C ASP A 110 -18.66 5.97 13.41
N ASP A 111 -19.04 5.82 14.67
CA ASP A 111 -19.84 4.68 15.14
C ASP A 111 -21.25 4.66 14.49
N HIS A 112 -21.70 5.77 13.90
CA HIS A 112 -22.96 5.87 13.16
C HIS A 112 -22.79 5.52 11.68
N VAL A 113 -23.36 4.38 11.26
CA VAL A 113 -23.32 3.83 9.88
C VAL A 113 -23.84 4.78 8.77
N LEU A 114 -24.55 5.85 9.14
CA LEU A 114 -25.07 6.85 8.18
C LEU A 114 -24.16 8.06 8.03
N ASP A 115 -23.20 8.23 8.93
CA ASP A 115 -22.28 9.35 8.91
C ASP A 115 -21.04 8.96 8.09
N GLU A 116 -20.50 9.94 7.37
CA GLU A 116 -19.27 9.75 6.61
C GLU A 116 -18.09 9.85 7.56
N ASP A 117 -17.13 8.94 7.43
CA ASP A 117 -15.88 8.97 8.21
C ASP A 117 -15.16 10.31 8.02
N ASP A 118 -14.64 10.89 9.11
CA ASP A 118 -13.98 12.20 9.06
C ASP A 118 -12.55 12.07 8.52
N PHE A 119 -12.23 12.89 7.52
CA PHE A 119 -10.90 12.91 6.92
C PHE A 119 -9.89 13.65 7.83
N LEU A 120 -8.85 12.95 8.27
CA LEU A 120 -7.84 13.50 9.19
C LEU A 120 -6.59 14.01 8.48
N GLY A 121 -6.36 13.61 7.23
CA GLY A 121 -5.22 14.07 6.45
C GLY A 121 -4.67 13.01 5.50
N SER A 122 -3.89 13.44 4.53
CA SER A 122 -3.29 12.55 3.54
C SER A 122 -1.88 12.95 3.15
N THR A 123 -1.21 12.04 2.48
CA THR A 123 0.08 12.30 1.86
C THR A 123 0.21 11.43 0.62
N VAL A 124 1.00 11.91 -0.34
CA VAL A 124 1.29 11.19 -1.57
C VAL A 124 2.78 11.16 -1.76
N LEU A 125 3.33 9.95 -1.95
CA LEU A 125 4.73 9.75 -2.25
C LEU A 125 4.90 8.74 -3.39
N THR A 126 6.05 8.75 -4.05
CA THR A 126 6.39 7.70 -5.02
C THR A 126 6.82 6.43 -4.29
N ALA A 127 6.53 5.28 -4.89
CA ALA A 127 6.95 3.98 -4.36
C ALA A 127 8.47 3.89 -4.19
N GLY A 128 9.25 4.46 -5.11
CA GLY A 128 10.71 4.58 -4.99
C GLY A 128 11.12 5.33 -3.72
N ASN A 129 10.55 6.52 -3.49
CA ASN A 129 10.83 7.28 -2.27
C ASN A 129 10.40 6.54 -1.00
N PHE A 130 9.38 5.69 -1.08
CA PHE A 130 8.92 4.89 0.04
C PHE A 130 9.89 3.74 0.36
N LEU A 131 10.45 3.10 -0.67
CA LEU A 131 11.35 1.96 -0.55
C LEU A 131 12.75 2.34 0.00
N LEU A 132 13.20 3.57 -0.23
CA LEU A 132 14.53 4.04 0.22
C LEU A 132 14.69 4.05 1.75
N SER A 133 13.60 4.12 2.50
CA SER A 133 13.58 4.06 3.96
C SER A 133 13.44 2.62 4.46
N SER A 134 14.56 1.89 4.52
CA SER A 134 14.60 0.52 5.04
C SER A 134 15.05 0.49 6.50
N GLY A 135 14.26 -0.13 7.39
CA GLY A 135 14.68 -0.53 8.74
C GLY A 135 13.76 -0.07 9.87
N SER A 136 13.59 1.24 10.07
CA SER A 136 13.05 1.82 11.31
C SER A 136 11.64 2.40 11.25
N GLY A 137 10.89 2.28 10.14
CA GLY A 137 9.68 3.07 9.94
C GLY A 137 10.01 4.37 9.22
N LYS A 138 9.44 4.60 8.04
CA LYS A 138 9.41 5.95 7.47
C LYS A 138 8.37 6.75 8.23
N LYS A 139 8.82 7.76 8.96
CA LYS A 139 7.93 8.81 9.49
C LYS A 139 7.45 9.66 8.33
N ILE A 140 6.15 9.76 8.15
CA ILE A 140 5.51 10.48 7.06
C ILE A 140 4.52 11.48 7.69
N PRO A 141 4.69 12.80 7.48
CA PRO A 141 3.71 13.79 7.88
C PRO A 141 2.49 13.73 6.95
N LEU A 142 1.30 13.88 7.53
CA LEU A 142 0.05 14.04 6.79
C LEU A 142 -0.25 15.52 6.59
N GLN A 143 -1.08 15.79 5.58
CA GLN A 143 -1.43 17.13 5.17
C GLN A 143 -2.93 17.25 4.94
N ILE A 144 -3.45 18.44 5.19
CA ILE A 144 -4.78 18.90 4.79
C ILE A 144 -4.55 20.18 3.98
N ASP A 145 -5.13 20.26 2.78
CA ASP A 145 -4.97 21.41 1.88
C ASP A 145 -3.50 21.83 1.66
N ASN A 146 -2.60 20.85 1.48
CA ASN A 146 -1.15 21.01 1.34
C ASN A 146 -0.43 21.63 2.55
N LYS A 147 -1.07 21.67 3.72
CA LYS A 147 -0.47 22.13 4.98
C LYS A 147 -0.29 20.95 5.92
N ASP A 148 0.83 20.90 6.63
CA ASP A 148 1.07 19.93 7.70
C ASP A 148 -0.04 20.06 8.76
N CYS A 149 -0.76 18.97 9.02
CA CYS A 149 -1.82 18.92 10.03
C CYS A 149 -1.32 18.47 11.40
N GLY A 150 0.00 18.27 11.58
CA GLY A 150 0.63 17.80 12.82
C GLY A 150 0.52 16.28 13.02
N ILE A 151 -0.29 15.59 12.22
CA ILE A 151 -0.43 14.14 12.25
C ILE A 151 0.73 13.50 11.49
N HIS A 152 1.30 12.48 12.09
CA HIS A 152 2.38 11.71 11.52
C HIS A 152 2.08 10.22 11.62
N VAL A 153 2.48 9.49 10.59
CA VAL A 153 2.34 8.03 10.54
C VAL A 153 3.69 7.39 10.24
N ALA A 154 3.96 6.24 10.85
CA ALA A 154 5.14 5.43 10.57
C ALA A 154 4.73 4.22 9.74
N LEU A 155 5.28 4.12 8.53
CA LEU A 155 5.06 2.98 7.66
C LEU A 155 6.38 2.44 7.10
N ASN A 156 6.42 1.15 6.82
CA ASN A 156 7.51 0.50 6.08
C ASN A 156 7.03 0.07 4.70
N CYS A 157 7.93 0.08 3.72
CA CYS A 157 7.69 -0.54 2.43
C CYS A 157 8.85 -1.48 2.10
N GLN A 158 8.54 -2.73 1.74
CA GLN A 158 9.50 -3.74 1.32
C GLN A 158 9.12 -4.25 -0.06
N LEU A 159 10.08 -4.20 -1.00
CA LEU A 159 9.88 -4.79 -2.33
C LEU A 159 10.30 -6.26 -2.31
N HIS A 160 9.39 -7.13 -2.72
CA HIS A 160 9.66 -8.53 -3.03
C HIS A 160 9.66 -8.70 -4.56
N PRO A 161 10.85 -8.73 -5.21
CA PRO A 161 10.91 -8.80 -6.67
C PRO A 161 10.28 -10.08 -7.22
N LEU A 162 9.62 -9.98 -8.37
CA LEU A 162 9.06 -11.14 -9.08
C LEU A 162 10.16 -12.01 -9.71
N SER A 163 11.32 -11.43 -10.03
CA SER A 163 12.41 -12.09 -10.76
C SER A 163 13.19 -13.13 -9.95
N SER A 164 13.18 -13.07 -8.62
CA SER A 164 13.91 -14.02 -7.76
C SER A 164 13.33 -15.44 -7.79
N LYS A 165 12.07 -15.61 -8.20
CA LYS A 165 11.45 -16.93 -8.41
C LYS A 165 11.48 -17.41 -9.86
N LEU A 166 11.57 -16.52 -10.84
CA LEU A 166 11.65 -16.94 -12.25
C LEU A 166 12.99 -17.60 -12.59
N LYS A 167 14.09 -17.19 -11.94
CA LYS A 167 15.41 -17.81 -12.13
C LYS A 167 15.47 -19.27 -11.66
N SER A 168 14.66 -19.67 -10.68
CA SER A 168 14.60 -21.07 -10.21
C SER A 168 13.77 -21.98 -11.13
N TYR A 169 12.95 -21.42 -12.03
CA TYR A 169 12.22 -22.20 -13.05
C TYR A 169 12.97 -22.27 -14.39
N GLN A 170 14.04 -21.48 -14.57
CA GLN A 170 14.85 -21.45 -15.80
C GLN A 170 16.12 -22.32 -15.72
N THR A 171 16.36 -22.98 -14.59
CA THR A 171 17.37 -24.04 -14.54
C THR A 171 16.70 -25.34 -14.95
N PRO A 172 16.98 -25.88 -16.16
CA PRO A 172 16.59 -27.26 -16.46
C PRO A 172 17.24 -28.17 -15.41
N PRO A 173 16.56 -29.24 -14.97
CA PRO A 173 17.20 -30.23 -14.11
C PRO A 173 18.49 -30.69 -14.78
N SER A 174 19.60 -30.60 -14.05
CA SER A 174 20.87 -31.18 -14.48
C SER A 174 20.71 -32.69 -14.49
N ASP A 175 20.52 -33.27 -15.67
CA ASP A 175 20.57 -34.72 -15.85
C ASP A 175 21.98 -35.22 -15.48
N HIS A 176 22.03 -36.12 -14.51
CA HIS A 176 23.18 -36.95 -14.16
C HIS A 176 23.18 -38.23 -14.98
#